data_AF-A0A1V8U9G7-F1
#
_entry.id   AF-A0A1V8U9G7-F1
#
_cell.length_a   1.000
_cell.length_b   1.000
_cell.length_c   1.000
_cell.angle_alpha   90.00
_cell.angle_beta   90.00
_cell.angle_gamma   90.00
#
_symmetry.space_group_name_H-M   'P 1'
#
loop_
_entity.id
_entity.type
_entity.pdbx_description
1 polymer ?
#
loop_
_entity_poly.entity_id
_entity_poly.type
_entity_poly.pdbx_seq_one_letter_code
_entity_poly.pdbx_strand_id
1 'polypeptide(L)'
;MKVWRYDPIEIYNWLHVYVASICKDSAASPHQSTTHPAQRPVQIDLQASNILIRFLDDEIFRAFEEAELKDPSTRKIDGDRIIYQTSKLDRPKQVGFPVLCDFGEARYGQATYTDDVQPYQYRAPEVILDMPWSHEIDIWNVGVLSWDLFEGRHLFTGSGPTGEQSNRCHLAEIQAVLGQPPVDFIRRSEASWEYYNAVGTWKALIPIPDRTLESSETWLEEENRARFLSFIRRMLCWLPEERATAGQLLEDPWLKEP
;
A
#
# COMPACT_ATOMS: atom_id res chain seq x y z
N MET A 1 -14.85 11.32 8.89
CA MET A 1 -14.67 10.99 7.46
C MET A 1 -15.52 9.76 7.19
N LYS A 2 -16.59 9.85 6.37
CA LYS A 2 -17.29 8.63 5.93
C LYS A 2 -16.37 8.02 4.88
N VAL A 3 -15.65 6.96 5.23
CA VAL A 3 -14.95 6.14 4.25
C VAL A 3 -16.05 5.53 3.40
N TRP A 4 -16.14 5.95 2.13
CA TRP A 4 -16.99 5.27 1.18
C TRP A 4 -16.43 3.86 1.04
N ARG A 5 -17.22 2.85 1.39
CA ARG A 5 -16.83 1.46 1.13
C ARG A 5 -16.90 1.27 -0.38
N TYR A 6 -15.75 0.97 -0.99
CA TYR A 6 -15.67 0.69 -2.43
C TYR A 6 -16.47 -0.58 -2.75
N ASP A 7 -17.07 -0.61 -3.94
CA ASP A 7 -17.68 -1.85 -4.43
C ASP A 7 -16.56 -2.90 -4.61
N PRO A 8 -16.71 -4.16 -4.17
CA PRO A 8 -15.71 -5.21 -4.39
C PRO A 8 -15.20 -5.25 -5.84
N ILE A 9 -16.07 -5.06 -6.83
CA ILE A 9 -15.71 -5.03 -8.26
C ILE A 9 -14.81 -3.82 -8.60
N GLU A 10 -15.07 -2.66 -7.98
CA GLU A 10 -14.20 -1.48 -8.14
C GLU A 10 -12.80 -1.75 -7.55
N ILE A 11 -12.72 -2.41 -6.39
CA ILE A 11 -11.45 -2.76 -5.75
C ILE A 11 -10.69 -3.80 -6.58
N TYR A 12 -11.38 -4.79 -7.16
CA TYR A 12 -10.78 -5.77 -8.06
C TYR A 12 -10.19 -5.13 -9.31
N ASN A 13 -10.96 -4.28 -9.98
CA ASN A 13 -10.46 -3.54 -11.16
C ASN A 13 -9.28 -2.65 -10.78
N TRP A 14 -9.32 -2.06 -9.58
CA TRP A 14 -8.23 -1.27 -9.05
C TRP A 14 -6.95 -2.12 -8.88
N LEU A 15 -7.07 -3.26 -8.20
CA LEU A 15 -5.96 -4.18 -7.99
C LEU A 15 -5.34 -4.64 -9.30
N HIS A 16 -6.19 -5.04 -10.25
CA HIS A 16 -5.75 -5.53 -11.54
C HIS A 16 -4.92 -4.47 -12.28
N VAL A 17 -5.42 -3.24 -12.37
CA VAL A 17 -4.71 -2.12 -13.02
C VAL A 17 -3.42 -1.79 -12.29
N TYR A 18 -3.45 -1.80 -10.96
CA TYR A 18 -2.32 -1.39 -10.16
C TYR A 18 -1.16 -2.39 -10.24
N VAL A 19 -1.46 -3.68 -10.03
CA VAL A 19 -0.49 -4.76 -10.24
C VAL A 19 0.00 -4.75 -11.70
N ALA A 20 -0.86 -4.41 -12.66
CA ALA A 20 -0.47 -4.27 -14.06
C ALA A 20 0.44 -3.07 -14.32
N SER A 21 0.27 -1.94 -13.62
CA SER A 21 1.16 -0.78 -13.73
C SER A 21 2.54 -1.14 -13.21
N ILE A 22 2.60 -1.71 -12.01
CA ILE A 22 3.84 -2.23 -11.42
C ILE A 22 4.52 -3.23 -12.37
N CYS A 23 3.75 -4.09 -13.04
CA CYS A 23 4.28 -5.03 -14.03
C CYS A 23 4.71 -4.35 -15.35
N LYS A 24 4.02 -3.33 -15.84
CA LYS A 24 4.39 -2.63 -17.10
C LYS A 24 5.62 -1.74 -16.92
N ASP A 25 5.80 -1.15 -15.74
CA ASP A 25 7.02 -0.42 -15.40
C ASP A 25 8.24 -1.35 -15.28
N SER A 26 8.02 -2.67 -15.17
CA SER A 26 9.08 -3.68 -15.34
C SER A 26 9.43 -3.99 -16.81
N ALA A 27 8.65 -3.48 -17.78
CA ALA A 27 8.72 -3.85 -19.20
C ALA A 27 9.13 -2.72 -20.17
N ALA A 28 9.48 -1.50 -19.71
CA ALA A 28 10.00 -0.43 -20.57
C ALA A 28 11.55 -0.49 -20.66
N SER A 29 12.25 -0.35 -21.80
CA SER A 29 11.92 -0.14 -23.23
C SER A 29 13.11 -0.65 -24.09
N PRO A 30 12.91 -1.28 -25.28
CA PRO A 30 14.00 -1.86 -26.10
C PRO A 30 14.94 -0.84 -26.76
N HIS A 31 14.75 0.47 -26.52
CA HIS A 31 15.45 1.54 -27.24
C HIS A 31 16.50 2.30 -26.42
N GLN A 32 16.84 1.86 -25.21
CA GLN A 32 17.98 2.40 -24.48
C GLN A 32 19.19 1.46 -24.54
N SER A 33 20.10 1.78 -25.47
CA SER A 33 21.48 1.32 -25.47
C SER A 33 22.16 1.78 -24.17
N THR A 34 22.13 0.97 -23.11
CA THR A 34 23.01 1.15 -21.96
C THR A 34 23.49 -0.21 -21.46
N THR A 35 24.79 -0.28 -21.15
CA THR A 35 25.57 -1.45 -20.73
C THR A 35 25.24 -1.96 -19.32
N HIS A 36 24.04 -1.67 -18.82
CA HIS A 36 23.56 -2.10 -17.51
C HIS A 36 22.15 -2.69 -17.70
N PRO A 37 21.82 -3.83 -17.05
CA PRO A 37 20.45 -4.35 -17.09
C PRO A 37 19.51 -3.24 -16.62
N ALA A 38 18.42 -2.99 -17.35
CA ALA A 38 17.45 -1.95 -17.00
C ALA A 38 16.99 -2.15 -15.55
N GLN A 39 17.35 -1.22 -14.67
CA GLN A 39 17.01 -1.29 -13.25
C GLN A 39 15.65 -0.63 -13.03
N ARG A 40 14.79 -1.33 -12.31
CA ARG A 40 13.39 -0.98 -12.10
C ARG A 40 13.26 0.25 -11.18
N PRO A 41 12.42 1.24 -11.52
CA PRO A 41 12.05 2.28 -10.57
C PRO A 41 11.21 1.69 -9.42
N VAL A 42 11.49 2.12 -8.18
CA VAL A 42 10.76 1.72 -6.97
C VAL A 42 9.90 2.90 -6.51
N GLN A 43 8.60 2.70 -6.29
CA GLN A 43 7.66 3.79 -6.03
C GLN A 43 7.79 4.36 -4.61
N ILE A 44 8.19 3.53 -3.62
CA ILE A 44 8.53 3.86 -2.21
C ILE A 44 7.49 4.63 -1.36
N ASP A 45 6.48 5.26 -1.96
CA ASP A 45 5.42 6.01 -1.30
C ASP A 45 4.06 5.56 -1.83
N LEU A 46 3.77 4.27 -1.74
CA LEU A 46 2.46 3.76 -2.12
C LEU A 46 1.44 3.90 -0.98
N GLN A 47 0.45 4.75 -1.20
CA GLN A 47 -0.71 4.97 -0.35
C GLN A 47 -1.91 5.43 -1.18
N ALA A 48 -3.11 5.34 -0.62
CA ALA A 48 -4.35 5.70 -1.33
C ALA A 48 -4.36 7.16 -1.86
N SER A 49 -3.65 8.10 -1.21
CA SER A 49 -3.56 9.49 -1.67
C SER A 49 -2.76 9.66 -2.95
N ASN A 50 -1.89 8.71 -3.29
CA ASN A 50 -1.01 8.75 -4.46
C ASN A 50 -1.64 8.01 -5.65
N ILE A 51 -2.96 7.88 -5.64
CA ILE A 51 -3.73 7.21 -6.67
C ILE A 51 -4.87 8.11 -7.12
N LEU A 52 -4.85 8.45 -8.40
CA LEU A 52 -5.91 9.23 -9.03
C LEU A 52 -6.90 8.30 -9.70
N ILE A 53 -8.18 8.55 -9.46
CA ILE A 53 -9.27 7.89 -10.19
C ILE A 53 -9.78 8.86 -11.23
N ARG A 54 -9.76 8.44 -12.50
CA ARG A 54 -10.33 9.25 -13.59
C ARG A 54 -11.85 9.22 -13.51
N PHE A 55 -12.52 10.36 -13.65
CA PHE A 55 -13.97 10.37 -13.85
C PHE A 55 -14.27 10.17 -15.34
N LEU A 56 -15.24 9.31 -15.66
CA LEU A 56 -15.65 9.04 -17.04
C LEU A 56 -16.90 9.82 -17.44
N ASP A 57 -17.56 10.45 -16.48
CA ASP A 57 -18.70 11.33 -16.70
C ASP A 57 -18.40 12.76 -16.23
N ASP A 58 -18.88 13.74 -17.00
CA ASP A 58 -18.71 15.17 -16.70
C ASP A 58 -19.87 15.74 -15.85
N GLU A 59 -20.89 14.93 -15.55
CA GLU A 59 -22.11 15.41 -14.87
C GLU A 59 -21.77 15.98 -13.48
N ILE A 60 -20.85 15.36 -12.76
CA ILE A 60 -20.39 15.83 -11.45
C ILE A 60 -19.72 17.19 -11.56
N PHE A 61 -18.86 17.39 -12.57
CA PHE A 61 -18.15 18.66 -12.76
C PHE A 61 -19.13 19.77 -13.13
N ARG A 62 -20.12 19.48 -13.98
CA ARG A 62 -21.19 20.45 -14.30
C ARG A 62 -22.04 20.80 -13.07
N ALA A 63 -22.44 19.81 -12.28
CA ALA A 63 -23.19 20.05 -11.05
C ALA A 63 -22.38 20.85 -10.03
N PHE A 64 -21.08 20.56 -9.93
CA PHE A 64 -20.15 21.32 -9.10
C PHE A 64 -20.01 22.77 -9.57
N GLU A 65 -19.80 23.01 -10.86
CA GLU A 65 -19.72 24.36 -11.43
C GLU A 65 -21.01 25.16 -11.20
N GLU A 66 -22.18 24.55 -11.42
CA GLU A 66 -23.47 25.20 -11.15
C GLU A 66 -23.65 25.54 -9.66
N ALA A 67 -23.21 24.66 -8.76
CA ALA A 67 -23.23 24.92 -7.32
C ALA A 67 -22.27 26.06 -6.93
N GLU A 68 -21.04 26.05 -7.44
CA GLU A 68 -20.01 27.06 -7.16
C GLU A 68 -20.40 28.44 -7.74
N LEU A 69 -21.12 28.48 -8.86
CA LEU A 69 -21.70 29.72 -9.41
C LEU A 69 -22.81 30.28 -8.52
N LYS A 70 -23.62 29.41 -7.91
CA LYS A 70 -24.77 29.79 -7.09
C LYS A 70 -24.37 30.19 -5.67
N ASP A 71 -23.43 29.45 -5.08
CA ASP A 71 -22.92 29.64 -3.73
C ASP A 71 -21.39 29.43 -3.71
N PRO A 72 -20.61 30.48 -4.03
CA PRO A 72 -19.17 30.36 -4.18
C PRO A 72 -18.48 29.91 -2.89
N SER A 73 -17.51 29.00 -3.03
CA SER A 73 -16.71 28.51 -1.93
C SER A 73 -16.01 29.67 -1.20
N THR A 74 -15.98 29.56 0.13
CA THR A 74 -15.23 30.51 0.97
C THR A 74 -13.78 30.54 0.49
N ARG A 75 -13.21 31.73 0.37
CA ARG A 75 -11.83 31.91 -0.13
C ARG A 75 -11.09 32.95 0.67
N LYS A 76 -9.77 32.79 0.78
CA LYS A 76 -8.86 33.80 1.33
C LYS A 76 -7.85 34.22 0.26
N ILE A 77 -7.37 35.46 0.38
CA ILE A 77 -6.29 35.98 -0.46
C ILE A 77 -5.01 35.91 0.37
N ASP A 78 -3.98 35.29 -0.20
CA ASP A 78 -2.65 35.16 0.38
C ASP A 78 -1.62 35.65 -0.65
N GLY A 79 -1.25 36.93 -0.55
CA GLY A 79 -0.42 37.60 -1.56
C GLY A 79 -1.10 37.66 -2.93
N ASP A 80 -0.47 37.03 -3.93
CA ASP A 80 -0.97 36.91 -5.30
C ASP A 80 -1.83 35.66 -5.53
N ARG A 81 -2.06 34.84 -4.49
CA ARG A 81 -2.82 33.58 -4.57
C ARG A 81 -4.19 33.73 -3.93
N ILE A 82 -5.18 33.10 -4.56
CA ILE A 82 -6.50 32.90 -3.98
C ILE A 82 -6.60 31.44 -3.56
N ILE A 83 -6.87 31.20 -2.28
CA ILE A 83 -6.99 29.88 -1.70
C ILE A 83 -8.47 29.65 -1.41
N TYR A 84 -9.06 28.67 -2.09
CA TYR A 84 -10.45 28.26 -1.91
C TYR A 84 -10.55 27.18 -0.85
N GLN A 85 -11.63 27.19 -0.08
CA GLN A 85 -11.99 26.08 0.78
C GLN A 85 -12.28 24.84 -0.07
N THR A 86 -11.81 23.67 0.37
CA THR A 86 -12.07 22.41 -0.32
C THR A 86 -13.56 22.11 -0.36
N SER A 87 -14.06 21.85 -1.56
CA SER A 87 -15.44 21.43 -1.80
C SER A 87 -15.50 19.95 -2.13
N LYS A 88 -16.58 19.31 -1.67
CA LYS A 88 -16.80 17.88 -1.91
C LYS A 88 -17.48 17.70 -3.26
N LEU A 89 -16.97 16.76 -4.04
CA LEU A 89 -17.66 16.25 -5.22
C LEU A 89 -18.53 15.07 -4.80
N ASP A 90 -19.68 14.92 -5.45
CA ASP A 90 -20.52 13.73 -5.31
C ASP A 90 -19.85 12.50 -5.90
N ARG A 91 -20.34 11.31 -5.53
CA ARG A 91 -19.78 10.05 -6.04
C ARG A 91 -20.02 9.94 -7.56
N PRO A 92 -18.97 9.68 -8.36
CA PRO A 92 -19.14 9.43 -9.78
C PRO A 92 -20.01 8.23 -10.08
N LYS A 93 -20.81 8.33 -11.14
CA LYS A 93 -21.57 7.20 -11.67
C LYS A 93 -20.63 6.26 -12.41
N GLN A 94 -19.61 6.80 -13.07
CA GLN A 94 -18.61 6.01 -13.78
C GLN A 94 -17.20 6.50 -13.47
N VAL A 95 -16.36 5.57 -13.03
CA VAL A 95 -14.95 5.77 -12.79
C VAL A 95 -14.12 5.00 -13.81
N GLY A 96 -13.02 5.62 -14.22
CA GLY A 96 -12.02 5.01 -15.06
C GLY A 96 -11.00 4.27 -14.22
N PHE A 97 -10.02 3.68 -14.91
CA PHE A 97 -8.95 2.96 -14.24
C PHE A 97 -8.12 3.91 -13.36
N PRO A 98 -7.71 3.45 -12.16
CA PRO A 98 -6.82 4.21 -11.31
C PRO A 98 -5.46 4.42 -11.99
N VAL A 99 -4.84 5.54 -11.66
CA VAL A 99 -3.51 5.90 -12.15
C VAL A 99 -2.63 6.18 -10.94
N LEU A 100 -1.51 5.48 -10.85
CA LEU A 100 -0.48 5.80 -9.88
C LEU A 100 0.09 7.18 -10.23
N CYS A 101 0.11 8.06 -9.25
CA CYS A 101 0.69 9.38 -9.38
C CYS A 101 1.78 9.58 -8.34
N ASP A 102 2.45 10.72 -8.45
CA ASP A 102 3.51 11.15 -7.54
C ASP A 102 4.70 10.18 -7.50
N PHE A 103 5.55 10.29 -8.52
CA PHE A 103 6.84 9.60 -8.59
C PHE A 103 7.97 10.49 -8.04
N GLY A 104 7.64 11.55 -7.28
CA GLY A 104 8.62 12.51 -6.77
C GLY A 104 9.68 11.86 -5.87
N GLU A 105 9.29 10.78 -5.19
CA GLU A 105 10.13 10.01 -4.28
C GLU A 105 10.72 8.74 -4.91
N ALA A 106 10.36 8.40 -6.16
CA ALA A 106 10.77 7.14 -6.76
C ALA A 106 12.30 6.98 -6.82
N ARG A 107 12.81 5.80 -6.48
CA ARG A 107 14.25 5.48 -6.54
C ARG A 107 14.58 4.68 -7.79
N TYR A 108 15.73 4.96 -8.40
CA TYR A 108 16.23 4.26 -9.58
C TYR A 108 17.76 4.24 -9.63
N GLY A 109 18.33 3.25 -10.32
CA GLY A 109 19.77 3.19 -10.60
C GLY A 109 20.65 2.51 -9.55
N GLN A 110 20.07 1.92 -8.51
CA GLN A 110 20.77 1.01 -7.59
C GLN A 110 20.02 -0.31 -7.44
N ALA A 111 20.76 -1.37 -7.09
CA ALA A 111 20.18 -2.69 -6.84
C ALA A 111 19.42 -2.74 -5.51
N THR A 112 19.95 -2.08 -4.48
CA THR A 112 19.39 -2.03 -3.13
C THR A 112 19.62 -0.65 -2.50
N TYR A 113 18.75 -0.29 -1.56
CA TYR A 113 18.76 0.97 -0.83
C TYR A 113 18.65 0.70 0.69
N THR A 114 18.86 1.74 1.51
CA THR A 114 18.84 1.65 2.99
C THR A 114 18.24 2.88 3.68
N ASP A 115 17.74 3.84 2.91
CA ASP A 115 17.05 5.02 3.43
C ASP A 115 15.69 4.67 4.02
N ASP A 116 15.22 5.50 4.97
CA ASP A 116 13.90 5.38 5.56
C ASP A 116 12.83 5.86 4.57
N VAL A 117 11.98 4.93 4.16
CA VAL A 117 10.97 5.12 3.12
C VAL A 117 9.62 4.56 3.57
N GLN A 118 8.61 4.73 2.72
CA GLN A 118 7.22 4.30 2.94
C GLN A 118 6.49 5.06 4.06
N PRO A 119 5.21 5.38 3.84
CA PRO A 119 4.36 5.83 4.93
C PRO A 119 4.32 4.80 6.04
N TYR A 120 4.16 5.28 7.26
CA TYR A 120 4.38 4.50 8.45
C TYR A 120 3.57 3.19 8.49
N GLN A 121 2.27 3.24 8.18
CA GLN A 121 1.38 2.07 8.17
C GLN A 121 1.62 1.08 7.02
N TYR A 122 2.33 1.52 5.97
CA TYR A 122 2.64 0.69 4.80
C TYR A 122 4.08 0.16 4.85
N ARG A 123 4.89 0.58 5.82
CA ARG A 123 6.31 0.23 5.90
C ARG A 123 6.55 -1.28 6.01
N ALA A 124 7.44 -1.79 5.17
CA ALA A 124 7.80 -3.20 5.11
C ALA A 124 8.76 -3.58 6.26
N PRO A 125 8.78 -4.85 6.72
CA PRO A 125 9.58 -5.26 7.87
C PRO A 125 11.08 -5.05 7.66
N GLU A 126 11.60 -5.24 6.45
CA GLU A 126 13.00 -4.97 6.10
C GLU A 126 13.37 -3.48 6.23
N VAL A 127 12.42 -2.57 5.97
CA VAL A 127 12.63 -1.13 6.15
C VAL A 127 12.58 -0.76 7.63
N ILE A 128 11.64 -1.34 8.41
CA ILE A 128 11.57 -1.13 9.87
C ILE A 128 12.85 -1.61 10.58
N LEU A 129 13.46 -2.68 10.06
CA LEU A 129 14.64 -3.32 10.63
C LEU A 129 15.95 -2.84 10.01
N ASP A 130 15.99 -1.70 9.31
CA ASP A 130 17.20 -1.14 8.68
C ASP A 130 17.98 -2.15 7.80
N MET A 131 17.27 -3.04 7.12
CA MET A 131 17.85 -3.98 6.16
C MET A 131 17.91 -3.36 4.75
N PRO A 132 18.85 -3.79 3.90
CA PRO A 132 18.82 -3.44 2.49
C PRO A 132 17.51 -3.88 1.84
N TRP A 133 16.89 -2.98 1.09
CA TRP A 133 15.62 -3.22 0.42
C TRP A 133 15.71 -2.91 -1.07
N SER A 134 14.79 -3.47 -1.85
CA SER A 134 14.62 -3.22 -3.29
C SER A 134 13.12 -3.19 -3.62
N HIS A 135 12.77 -3.38 -4.88
CA HIS A 135 11.41 -3.24 -5.40
C HIS A 135 10.33 -4.12 -4.74
N GLU A 136 10.72 -5.14 -3.97
CA GLU A 136 9.80 -6.02 -3.22
C GLU A 136 9.02 -5.27 -2.14
N ILE A 137 9.48 -4.09 -1.71
CA ILE A 137 8.74 -3.23 -0.78
C ILE A 137 7.45 -2.68 -1.39
N ASP A 138 7.41 -2.48 -2.73
CA ASP A 138 6.21 -2.03 -3.43
C ASP A 138 5.16 -3.16 -3.43
N ILE A 139 5.59 -4.43 -3.55
CA ILE A 139 4.70 -5.60 -3.44
C ILE A 139 4.08 -5.68 -2.05
N TRP A 140 4.87 -5.41 -1.00
CA TRP A 140 4.35 -5.31 0.36
C TRP A 140 3.30 -4.21 0.46
N ASN A 141 3.58 -3.00 -0.05
CA ASN A 141 2.61 -1.91 -0.03
C ASN A 141 1.31 -2.27 -0.76
N VAL A 142 1.39 -2.97 -1.90
CA VAL A 142 0.21 -3.49 -2.60
C VAL A 142 -0.60 -4.36 -1.66
N GLY A 143 0.03 -5.33 -0.99
CA GLY A 143 -0.67 -6.25 -0.08
C GLY A 143 -1.39 -5.52 1.04
N VAL A 144 -0.73 -4.57 1.70
CA VAL A 144 -1.33 -3.80 2.80
C VAL A 144 -2.46 -2.89 2.27
N LEU A 145 -2.24 -2.17 1.18
CA LEU A 145 -3.26 -1.28 0.59
C LEU A 145 -4.47 -2.07 0.06
N SER A 146 -4.25 -3.24 -0.53
CA SER A 146 -5.32 -4.15 -0.96
C SER A 146 -6.24 -4.49 0.19
N TRP A 147 -5.65 -4.90 1.31
CA TRP A 147 -6.39 -5.22 2.53
C TRP A 147 -7.15 -4.00 3.05
N ASP A 148 -6.50 -2.84 3.13
CA ASP A 148 -7.11 -1.62 3.65
C ASP A 148 -8.35 -1.19 2.86
N LEU A 149 -8.29 -1.32 1.52
CA LEU A 149 -9.38 -0.96 0.64
C LEU A 149 -10.58 -1.91 0.79
N PHE A 150 -10.34 -3.22 0.92
CA PHE A 150 -11.40 -4.21 1.10
C PHE A 150 -12.07 -4.13 2.48
N GLU A 151 -11.28 -3.99 3.54
CA GLU A 151 -11.80 -3.98 4.91
C GLU A 151 -12.28 -2.58 5.35
N GLY A 152 -11.85 -1.52 4.65
CA GLY A 152 -12.20 -0.15 4.96
C GLY A 152 -11.59 0.37 6.26
N ARG A 153 -10.50 -0.25 6.72
CA ARG A 153 -9.70 0.10 7.91
C ARG A 153 -8.25 -0.29 7.65
N HIS A 154 -7.30 0.11 8.50
CA HIS A 154 -5.90 -0.25 8.32
C HIS A 154 -5.55 -1.64 8.84
N LEU A 155 -4.76 -2.41 8.08
CA LEU A 155 -4.21 -3.70 8.52
C LEU A 155 -3.18 -3.47 9.63
N PHE A 156 -2.32 -2.48 9.42
CA PHE A 156 -1.32 -2.04 10.38
C PHE A 156 -1.57 -0.57 10.69
N THR A 157 -1.55 -0.21 11.96
CA THR A 157 -1.60 1.18 12.39
C THR A 157 -0.22 1.68 12.79
N GLY A 158 0.66 0.76 13.18
CA GLY A 158 1.96 1.06 13.73
C GLY A 158 1.91 1.92 14.99
N SER A 159 0.74 2.05 15.61
CA SER A 159 0.47 3.02 16.66
C SER A 159 0.15 2.33 17.96
N GLY A 160 0.66 2.87 19.07
CA GLY A 160 0.34 2.41 20.41
C GLY A 160 -1.07 2.84 20.86
N PRO A 161 -1.49 2.43 22.06
CA PRO A 161 -2.80 2.78 22.60
C PRO A 161 -3.07 4.28 22.72
N THR A 162 -2.02 5.12 22.76
CA THR A 162 -2.15 6.58 22.84
C THR A 162 -2.07 7.27 21.48
N GLY A 163 -1.97 6.50 20.38
CA GLY A 163 -1.90 7.00 19.00
C GLY A 163 -0.49 7.35 18.53
N GLU A 164 0.54 7.08 19.34
CA GLU A 164 1.94 7.31 19.03
C GLU A 164 2.47 6.22 18.09
N GLN A 165 3.10 6.62 16.99
CA GLN A 165 3.74 5.70 16.05
C GLN A 165 5.03 5.13 16.65
N SER A 166 5.21 3.80 16.58
CA SER A 166 6.41 3.12 17.11
C SER A 166 6.74 1.83 16.37
N ASN A 167 8.01 1.61 16.03
CA ASN A 167 8.46 0.43 15.28
C ASN A 167 8.13 -0.85 16.06
N ARG A 168 8.11 -0.77 17.40
CA ARG A 168 7.69 -1.85 18.30
C ARG A 168 6.23 -2.23 18.09
N CYS A 169 5.34 -1.24 18.04
CA CYS A 169 3.91 -1.48 17.81
C CYS A 169 3.70 -2.07 16.41
N HIS A 170 4.38 -1.51 15.41
CA HIS A 170 4.24 -1.97 14.03
C HIS A 170 4.71 -3.42 13.85
N LEU A 171 5.92 -3.77 14.32
CA LEU A 171 6.41 -5.16 14.25
C LEU A 171 5.56 -6.14 15.04
N ALA A 172 4.98 -5.73 16.18
CA ALA A 172 4.05 -6.55 16.94
C ALA A 172 2.78 -6.86 16.13
N GLU A 173 2.22 -5.87 15.42
CA GLU A 173 1.07 -6.09 14.54
C GLU A 173 1.43 -6.99 13.34
N ILE A 174 2.60 -6.78 12.72
CA ILE A 174 3.09 -7.64 11.64
C ILE A 174 3.21 -9.09 12.11
N GLN A 175 3.79 -9.32 13.29
CA GLN A 175 3.92 -10.67 13.85
C GLN A 175 2.58 -11.30 14.24
N ALA A 176 1.59 -10.52 14.67
CA ALA A 176 0.24 -11.03 14.90
C ALA A 176 -0.38 -11.58 13.59
N VAL A 177 -0.18 -10.85 12.49
CA VAL A 177 -0.75 -11.19 11.18
C VAL A 177 0.01 -12.33 10.48
N LEU A 178 1.34 -12.33 10.52
CA LEU A 178 2.19 -13.25 9.77
C LEU A 178 2.71 -14.43 10.61
N GLY A 179 2.57 -14.37 11.93
CA GLY A 179 3.28 -15.26 12.83
C GLY A 179 4.75 -14.87 13.02
N GLN A 180 5.50 -15.71 13.74
CA GLN A 180 6.88 -15.43 14.12
C GLN A 180 7.80 -15.30 12.88
N PRO A 181 8.68 -14.29 12.83
CA PRO A 181 9.64 -14.17 11.74
C PRO A 181 10.64 -15.34 11.71
N PRO A 182 11.08 -15.78 10.53
CA PRO A 182 12.18 -16.73 10.41
C PRO A 182 13.44 -16.19 11.08
N VAL A 183 14.15 -17.05 11.82
CA VAL A 183 15.35 -16.64 12.59
C VAL A 183 16.45 -16.07 11.67
N ASP A 184 16.58 -16.64 10.47
CA ASP A 184 17.59 -16.17 9.51
C ASP A 184 17.26 -14.79 8.95
N PHE A 185 15.99 -14.38 8.92
CA PHE A 185 15.59 -13.01 8.59
C PHE A 185 16.00 -12.04 9.70
N ILE A 186 15.69 -12.36 10.96
CA ILE A 186 16.04 -11.54 12.13
C ILE A 186 17.55 -11.28 12.19
N ARG A 187 18.36 -12.30 11.90
CA ARG A 187 19.84 -12.21 11.91
C ARG A 187 20.43 -11.31 10.83
N ARG A 188 19.66 -10.86 9.83
CA ARG A 188 20.15 -9.97 8.75
C ARG A 188 20.43 -8.55 9.23
N SER A 189 19.91 -8.14 10.38
CA SER A 189 20.07 -6.79 10.91
C SER A 189 20.38 -6.75 12.40
N GLU A 190 21.24 -5.82 12.79
CA GLU A 190 21.50 -5.50 14.20
C GLU A 190 20.31 -4.82 14.87
N ALA A 191 19.50 -4.05 14.12
CA ALA A 191 18.30 -3.39 14.64
C ALA A 191 17.27 -4.40 15.15
N SER A 192 17.23 -5.60 14.58
CA SER A 192 16.38 -6.70 15.03
C SER A 192 16.59 -7.06 16.51
N TRP A 193 17.80 -6.86 17.05
CA TRP A 193 18.11 -7.15 18.45
C TRP A 193 17.42 -6.20 19.43
N GLU A 194 16.77 -5.13 18.97
CA GLU A 194 15.90 -4.31 19.82
C GLU A 194 14.56 -5.03 20.15
N TYR A 195 14.11 -5.90 19.25
CA TYR A 195 12.76 -6.49 19.26
C TYR A 195 12.75 -7.99 19.55
N TYR A 196 13.80 -8.69 19.12
CA TYR A 196 13.91 -10.14 19.18
C TYR A 196 15.15 -10.61 19.96
N ASN A 197 15.10 -11.83 20.50
CA ASN A 197 16.26 -12.52 21.04
C ASN A 197 16.96 -13.38 19.96
N ALA A 198 18.08 -14.03 20.31
CA ALA A 198 18.90 -14.82 19.39
C ALA A 198 18.19 -16.05 18.76
N VAL A 199 17.07 -16.49 19.34
CA VAL A 199 16.23 -17.59 18.83
C VAL A 199 14.95 -17.08 18.17
N GLY A 200 14.83 -15.77 17.96
CA GLY A 200 13.72 -15.12 17.25
C GLY A 200 12.45 -14.91 18.07
N THR A 201 12.51 -15.05 19.39
CA THR A 201 11.36 -14.76 20.26
C THR A 201 11.23 -13.25 20.48
N TRP A 202 10.00 -12.76 20.40
CA TRP A 202 9.64 -11.38 20.74
C TRP A 202 10.02 -11.06 22.19
N LYS A 203 10.73 -9.95 22.40
CA LYS A 203 11.16 -9.50 23.74
C LYS A 203 10.81 -8.05 24.06
N ALA A 204 10.14 -7.34 23.15
CA ALA A 204 9.70 -5.98 23.43
C ALA A 204 8.61 -5.99 24.50
N LEU A 205 8.51 -4.90 25.28
CA LEU A 205 7.51 -4.76 26.35
C LEU A 205 6.08 -4.60 25.83
N ILE A 206 5.91 -4.31 24.54
CA ILE A 206 4.61 -4.20 23.89
C ILE A 206 4.10 -5.62 23.57
N PRO A 207 2.88 -5.99 23.99
CA PRO A 207 2.32 -7.30 23.67
C PRO A 207 2.03 -7.42 22.17
N ILE A 208 2.15 -8.63 21.64
CA ILE A 208 1.64 -8.96 20.31
C ILE A 208 0.11 -8.99 20.39
N PRO A 209 -0.60 -8.23 19.53
CA PRO A 209 -2.06 -8.25 19.51
C PRO A 209 -2.63 -9.64 19.25
N ASP A 210 -3.72 -9.99 19.94
CA ASP A 210 -4.43 -11.27 19.74
C ASP A 210 -5.37 -11.18 18.52
N ARG A 211 -4.79 -11.30 17.33
CA ARG A 211 -5.48 -11.31 16.04
C ARG A 211 -4.64 -12.04 15.00
N THR A 212 -5.28 -12.61 14.00
CA THR A 212 -4.61 -13.15 12.80
C THR A 212 -5.09 -12.42 11.56
N LEU A 213 -4.49 -12.72 10.40
CA LEU A 213 -5.01 -12.23 9.13
C LEU A 213 -6.47 -12.68 8.92
N GLU A 214 -6.77 -13.96 9.20
CA GLU A 214 -8.12 -14.52 9.09
C GLU A 214 -9.09 -13.80 10.02
N SER A 215 -8.79 -13.74 11.33
CA SER A 215 -9.73 -13.15 12.29
C SER A 215 -9.95 -11.65 12.04
N SER A 216 -9.04 -11.00 11.30
CA SER A 216 -9.16 -9.61 10.91
C SER A 216 -10.04 -9.40 9.67
N GLU A 217 -10.18 -10.39 8.80
CA GLU A 217 -11.05 -10.29 7.63
C GLU A 217 -12.50 -10.59 8.05
N THR A 218 -13.41 -9.64 7.76
CA THR A 218 -14.80 -9.67 8.22
C THR A 218 -15.82 -9.37 7.14
N TRP A 219 -15.37 -9.09 5.91
CA TRP A 219 -16.21 -8.54 4.86
C TRP A 219 -16.64 -9.57 3.80
N LEU A 220 -15.75 -10.49 3.44
CA LEU A 220 -15.95 -11.44 2.34
C LEU A 220 -16.61 -12.74 2.81
N GLU A 221 -17.44 -13.29 1.93
CA GLU A 221 -18.03 -14.64 2.08
C GLU A 221 -16.95 -15.73 1.99
N GLU A 222 -17.20 -16.91 2.57
CA GLU A 222 -16.19 -17.93 2.87
C GLU A 222 -15.25 -18.28 1.70
N GLU A 223 -15.78 -18.52 0.50
CA GLU A 223 -14.97 -18.86 -0.68
C GLU A 223 -14.10 -17.69 -1.15
N ASN A 224 -14.69 -16.50 -1.27
CA ASN A 224 -13.96 -15.28 -1.67
C ASN A 224 -12.93 -14.89 -0.60
N ARG A 225 -13.28 -15.03 0.67
CA ARG A 225 -12.38 -14.81 1.80
C ARG A 225 -11.14 -15.70 1.71
N ALA A 226 -11.30 -16.99 1.45
CA ALA A 226 -10.17 -17.91 1.32
C ALA A 226 -9.24 -17.52 0.16
N ARG A 227 -9.80 -17.18 -1.01
CA ARG A 227 -9.04 -16.73 -2.19
C ARG A 227 -8.32 -15.42 -1.93
N PHE A 228 -8.99 -14.44 -1.31
CA PHE A 228 -8.39 -13.16 -0.95
C PHE A 228 -7.23 -13.31 0.02
N LEU A 229 -7.43 -14.06 1.10
CA LEU A 229 -6.39 -14.30 2.11
C LEU A 229 -5.18 -15.02 1.50
N SER A 230 -5.41 -15.96 0.58
CA SER A 230 -4.35 -16.60 -0.20
C SER A 230 -3.58 -15.58 -1.03
N PHE A 231 -4.28 -14.70 -1.75
CA PHE A 231 -3.68 -13.62 -2.54
C PHE A 231 -2.84 -12.66 -1.69
N ILE A 232 -3.36 -12.20 -0.55
CA ILE A 232 -2.64 -11.31 0.39
C ILE A 232 -1.36 -11.96 0.91
N ARG A 233 -1.38 -13.26 1.22
CA ARG A 233 -0.19 -14.00 1.70
C ARG A 233 0.94 -14.10 0.68
N ARG A 234 0.64 -13.98 -0.61
CA ARG A 234 1.68 -13.95 -1.65
C ARG A 234 2.43 -12.62 -1.66
N MET A 235 1.89 -11.58 -1.03
CA MET A 235 2.51 -10.25 -0.95
C MET A 235 3.09 -9.96 0.43
N LEU A 236 2.41 -10.40 1.49
CA LEU A 236 2.83 -10.18 2.87
C LEU A 236 3.67 -11.35 3.38
N CYS A 237 4.95 -11.32 3.04
CA CYS A 237 5.96 -12.27 3.54
C CYS A 237 7.04 -11.52 4.33
N TRP A 238 7.58 -12.18 5.36
CA TRP A 238 8.73 -11.68 6.12
C TRP A 238 9.94 -11.49 5.22
N LEU A 239 10.28 -12.50 4.42
CA LEU A 239 11.39 -12.44 3.48
C LEU A 239 10.93 -11.73 2.20
N PRO A 240 11.61 -10.65 1.77
CA PRO A 240 11.28 -9.94 0.53
C PRO A 240 11.30 -10.86 -0.69
N GLU A 241 12.28 -11.77 -0.75
CA GLU A 241 12.47 -12.71 -1.86
C GLU A 241 11.38 -13.79 -1.98
N GLU A 242 10.56 -13.99 -0.96
CA GLU A 242 9.43 -14.94 -0.99
C GLU A 242 8.15 -14.29 -1.53
N ARG A 243 8.13 -12.96 -1.67
CA ARG A 243 6.97 -12.24 -2.20
C ARG A 243 6.82 -12.51 -3.70
N ALA A 244 5.59 -12.71 -4.13
CA ALA A 244 5.28 -12.89 -5.54
C ALA A 244 5.57 -11.60 -6.32
N THR A 245 6.13 -11.76 -7.52
CA THR A 245 6.28 -10.66 -8.46
C THR A 245 4.92 -10.16 -8.94
N ALA A 246 4.84 -8.90 -9.37
CA ALA A 246 3.60 -8.36 -9.94
C ALA A 246 3.06 -9.19 -11.12
N GLY A 247 3.95 -9.69 -12.00
CA GLY A 247 3.53 -10.59 -13.08
C GLY A 247 2.88 -11.87 -12.57
N GLN A 248 3.39 -12.47 -11.49
CA GLN A 248 2.78 -13.65 -10.87
C GLN A 248 1.47 -13.35 -10.14
N LEU A 249 1.28 -12.12 -9.65
CA LEU A 249 0.06 -11.66 -9.01
C LEU A 249 -1.05 -11.39 -10.03
N LEU A 250 -0.72 -10.86 -11.21
CA LEU A 250 -1.69 -10.72 -12.33
C LEU A 250 -2.30 -12.04 -12.78
N GLU A 251 -1.53 -13.11 -12.61
CA GLU A 251 -1.94 -14.46 -12.96
C GLU A 251 -2.69 -15.17 -11.82
N ASP A 252 -2.87 -14.51 -10.68
CA ASP A 252 -3.55 -15.08 -9.52
C ASP A 252 -5.06 -15.28 -9.79
N PRO A 253 -5.65 -16.42 -9.39
CA PRO A 253 -7.08 -16.66 -9.53
C PRO A 253 -7.95 -15.56 -8.91
N TRP A 254 -7.52 -14.92 -7.83
CA TRP A 254 -8.25 -13.80 -7.22
C TRP A 254 -8.45 -12.65 -8.22
N LEU A 255 -7.43 -12.30 -9.01
CA LEU A 255 -7.52 -11.19 -9.97
C LEU A 255 -8.10 -11.58 -11.32
N LYS A 256 -8.02 -12.87 -11.69
CA LYS A 256 -8.51 -13.35 -13.00
C LYS A 256 -9.98 -13.71 -13.03
N GLU A 257 -10.53 -14.14 -11.90
CA GLU A 257 -11.92 -14.61 -11.77
C GLU A 257 -12.58 -13.92 -10.57
N PRO A 258 -12.81 -12.59 -10.65
CA PRO A 258 -13.36 -11.78 -9.57
C PRO A 258 -14.83 -12.08 -9.25
#